data_AF-A0A7Y4NET1-F1
#
_entry.id   AF-A0A7Y4NET1-F1
#
_cell.length_a   1.000
_cell.length_b   1.000
_cell.length_c   1.000
_cell.angle_alpha   90.00
_cell.angle_beta   90.00
_cell.angle_gamma   90.00
#
_symmetry.space_group_name_H-M   'P 1'
#
loop_
_entity.id
_entity.type
_entity.pdbx_description
1 polymer ?
#
loop_
_entity_poly.entity_id
_entity_poly.type
_entity_poly.pdbx_seq_one_letter_code
_entity_poly.pdbx_strand_id
1 'polypeptide(L)'
;MARTLDTPELDEERLVHQFPGIDRKAVGAFYTPAPIVERTLALALSHLGDGPLTVVDPACGAGAFLAAAARHRPDARLCGLELDAGVAHLCQARVPGADVRVGDALRGGLEPLLAGTPEGHAELWVGNPPYNGTSAVLKDAACYARLRALVPLAMPPGTSLRDDFAFFLLVAMKRLTARPGVLAFITPASLLESFIYAPLRHALLDALHLREVVDLGPGIFTGTQVRTCITVWTSRSGADAPAPRHEHKGVGQCFTPEPPEWRLSPIAREAAALDADWRARGEPLTTLIPVSLPGVKTRFDELLVDADRERLLARLHAFCAATQDTLEDFAREYHLEPALLPKLRALKKGPALEVDASHVRPFFRYGGARHRGALPPEAKAFCYLDRRLIPRGDHRLRGPYDPHQDAVKLLFNVRELPLSAALLEEPGCVHDHRHARFAPLYVPQRIRDEGLGITRGARSRDSLGPLVPNLSPRGSAWAQGLGGPEAAFRAVMRFLNGAPVQRVWAPAFGASRVVPVPLEGPLPE
;
A
#
# COMPACT_ATOMS: atom_id res chain seq x y z
N MET A 1 55.05 15.92 7.87
CA MET A 1 53.74 16.55 8.11
C MET A 1 52.95 16.48 6.81
N ALA A 2 52.21 15.39 6.62
CA ALA A 2 51.37 15.20 5.45
C ALA A 2 50.05 15.95 5.66
N ARG A 3 49.70 16.86 4.75
CA ARG A 3 48.43 17.58 4.76
C ARG A 3 47.30 16.59 4.47
N THR A 4 46.45 16.38 5.46
CA THR A 4 45.12 15.79 5.32
C THR A 4 44.37 16.58 4.24
N LEU A 5 44.07 15.95 3.10
CA LEU A 5 43.14 16.50 2.14
C LEU A 5 41.74 16.35 2.74
N ASP A 6 41.21 17.45 3.28
CA ASP A 6 39.80 17.57 3.64
C ASP A 6 38.97 17.21 2.41
N THR A 7 38.33 16.04 2.47
CA THR A 7 37.31 15.67 1.48
C THR A 7 36.03 16.35 1.97
N PRO A 8 35.40 17.25 1.22
CA PRO A 8 34.20 17.95 1.69
C PRO A 8 33.12 16.92 2.03
N GLU A 9 32.52 17.04 3.20
CA GLU A 9 31.39 16.21 3.63
C GLU A 9 30.32 16.14 2.53
N LEU A 10 29.88 14.91 2.24
CA LEU A 10 28.88 14.56 1.23
C LEU A 10 27.52 15.14 1.59
N ASP A 11 27.27 16.38 1.20
CA ASP A 11 25.98 17.02 1.42
C ASP A 11 25.00 16.71 0.26
N GLU A 12 24.35 15.55 0.36
CA GLU A 12 23.26 15.15 -0.53
C GLU A 12 22.05 16.12 -0.44
N GLU A 13 21.90 16.87 0.66
CA GLU A 13 20.88 17.92 0.81
C GLU A 13 21.23 19.18 0.00
N ARG A 14 22.50 19.45 -0.31
CA ARG A 14 22.86 20.54 -1.22
C ARG A 14 22.50 20.27 -2.68
N LEU A 15 22.57 19.02 -3.12
CA LEU A 15 22.13 18.61 -4.46
C LEU A 15 20.61 18.78 -4.63
N VAL A 16 19.84 18.71 -3.53
CA VAL A 16 18.39 18.98 -3.52
C VAL A 16 18.08 20.38 -4.06
N HIS A 17 18.91 21.39 -3.80
CA HIS A 17 18.62 22.76 -4.20
C HIS A 17 18.99 23.11 -5.66
N GLN A 18 19.69 22.21 -6.36
CA GLN A 18 20.16 22.46 -7.74
C GLN A 18 19.12 22.11 -8.82
N PHE A 19 18.05 21.38 -8.49
CA PHE A 19 17.00 20.99 -9.44
C PHE A 19 15.58 21.27 -8.91
N PRO A 20 15.14 22.55 -8.92
CA PRO A 20 13.79 22.93 -8.49
C PRO A 20 12.69 22.50 -9.48
N GLY A 21 13.04 22.11 -10.72
CA GLY A 21 12.08 21.75 -11.78
C GLY A 21 11.60 20.30 -11.81
N ILE A 22 12.18 19.41 -10.99
CA ILE A 22 11.80 17.99 -10.94
C ILE A 22 10.78 17.79 -9.82
N ASP A 23 9.54 17.43 -10.15
CA ASP A 23 8.54 17.03 -9.15
C ASP A 23 8.90 15.65 -8.58
N ARG A 24 9.68 15.66 -7.49
CA ARG A 24 10.17 14.44 -6.83
C ARG A 24 9.08 13.55 -6.27
N LYS A 25 7.91 14.11 -5.95
CA LYS A 25 6.75 13.27 -5.57
C LYS A 25 6.22 12.53 -6.78
N ALA A 26 6.23 13.15 -7.96
CA ALA A 26 5.81 12.52 -9.21
C ALA A 26 6.82 11.45 -9.72
N VAL A 27 8.12 11.65 -9.50
CA VAL A 27 9.17 10.69 -9.95
C VAL A 27 9.58 9.67 -8.87
N GLY A 28 9.31 9.95 -7.59
CA GLY A 28 9.63 9.05 -6.48
C GLY A 28 11.12 8.94 -6.14
N ALA A 29 11.94 9.92 -6.54
CA ALA A 29 13.41 9.91 -6.38
C ALA A 29 13.86 10.77 -5.18
N PHE A 30 14.66 10.17 -4.29
CA PHE A 30 15.25 10.82 -3.12
C PHE A 30 16.75 10.56 -3.06
N TYR A 31 17.54 11.56 -2.71
CA TYR A 31 18.97 11.38 -2.46
C TYR A 31 19.18 10.52 -1.21
N THR A 32 20.07 9.53 -1.33
CA THR A 32 20.30 8.56 -0.27
C THR A 32 21.39 9.08 0.67
N PRO A 33 21.12 9.22 1.98
CA PRO A 33 22.13 9.71 2.92
C PRO A 33 23.40 8.85 2.90
N ALA A 34 24.57 9.48 2.91
CA ALA A 34 25.86 8.81 2.83
C ALA A 34 26.04 7.65 3.84
N PRO A 35 25.63 7.77 5.13
CA PRO A 35 25.75 6.65 6.07
C PRO A 35 24.94 5.40 5.65
N ILE A 36 23.81 5.58 4.96
CA ILE A 36 22.98 4.47 4.48
C ILE A 36 23.59 3.84 3.22
N VAL A 37 24.19 4.64 2.34
CA VAL A 37 24.96 4.14 1.19
C VAL A 37 26.14 3.29 1.65
N GLU A 38 26.96 3.81 2.57
CA GLU A 38 28.12 3.10 3.12
C GLU A 38 27.70 1.79 3.79
N ARG A 39 26.64 1.83 4.60
CA ARG A 39 26.11 0.63 5.27
C ARG A 39 25.62 -0.42 4.27
N THR A 40 24.90 0.00 3.23
CA THR A 40 24.38 -0.92 2.20
C THR A 40 25.52 -1.58 1.43
N LEU A 41 26.54 -0.81 1.07
CA LEU A 41 27.74 -1.33 0.40
C LEU A 41 28.53 -2.28 1.29
N ALA A 42 28.74 -1.94 2.56
CA ALA A 42 29.45 -2.81 3.51
C ALA A 42 28.78 -4.18 3.65
N LEU A 43 27.45 -4.21 3.78
CA LEU A 43 26.67 -5.46 3.85
C LEU A 43 26.74 -6.27 2.55
N ALA A 44 26.79 -5.60 1.40
CA ALA A 44 26.87 -6.28 0.11
C ALA A 44 28.26 -6.87 -0.13
N LEU A 45 29.31 -6.09 0.16
CA LEU A 45 30.71 -6.47 -0.03
C LEU A 45 31.12 -7.63 0.88
N SER A 46 30.52 -7.80 2.06
CA SER A 46 30.78 -8.97 2.93
C SER A 46 30.33 -10.31 2.32
N HIS A 47 29.61 -10.29 1.21
CA HIS A 47 29.20 -11.47 0.45
C HIS A 47 29.89 -11.59 -0.92
N LEU A 48 30.89 -10.75 -1.18
CA LEU A 48 31.73 -10.81 -2.37
C LEU A 48 33.16 -11.16 -1.96
N GLY A 49 33.87 -11.84 -2.86
CA GLY A 49 35.32 -11.99 -2.75
C GLY A 49 36.07 -10.81 -3.36
N ASP A 50 37.40 -10.86 -3.27
CA ASP A 50 38.30 -9.84 -3.84
C ASP A 50 38.46 -9.92 -5.37
N GLY A 51 37.74 -10.84 -6.02
CA GLY A 51 37.80 -11.03 -7.47
C GLY A 51 37.22 -9.86 -8.27
N PRO A 52 37.41 -9.86 -9.61
CA PRO A 52 36.94 -8.79 -10.48
C PRO A 52 35.44 -8.51 -10.35
N LEU A 53 35.07 -7.22 -10.35
CA LEU A 53 33.72 -6.78 -10.01
C LEU A 53 33.16 -5.79 -11.03
N THR A 54 31.87 -5.92 -11.35
CA THR A 54 31.08 -4.87 -11.99
C THR A 54 30.02 -4.38 -11.02
N VAL A 55 30.02 -3.10 -10.69
CA VAL A 55 28.99 -2.47 -9.85
C VAL A 55 27.96 -1.81 -10.75
N VAL A 56 26.68 -2.12 -10.51
CA VAL A 56 25.55 -1.65 -11.31
C VAL A 56 24.60 -0.88 -10.42
N ASP A 57 24.38 0.39 -10.73
CA ASP A 57 23.29 1.20 -10.18
C ASP A 57 22.28 1.53 -11.29
N PRO A 58 21.11 0.85 -11.33
CA PRO A 58 20.15 0.97 -12.42
C PRO A 58 19.29 2.25 -12.34
N ALA A 59 19.41 3.02 -11.26
CA ALA A 59 18.71 4.29 -11.06
C ALA A 59 19.65 5.24 -10.28
N CYS A 60 20.77 5.56 -10.91
CA CYS A 60 21.95 6.05 -10.20
C CYS A 60 21.84 7.46 -9.62
N GLY A 61 20.84 8.25 -10.04
CA GLY A 61 20.66 9.62 -9.55
C GLY A 61 21.95 10.41 -9.72
N ALA A 62 22.37 11.14 -8.69
CA ALA A 62 23.66 11.85 -8.70
C ALA A 62 24.87 10.97 -8.32
N GLY A 63 24.76 9.64 -8.40
CA GLY A 63 25.90 8.72 -8.30
C GLY A 63 26.39 8.42 -6.89
N ALA A 64 25.55 8.54 -5.85
CA ALA A 64 25.96 8.32 -4.46
C ALA A 64 26.56 6.91 -4.23
N PHE A 65 25.88 5.87 -4.72
CA PHE A 65 26.36 4.49 -4.64
C PHE A 65 27.61 4.26 -5.49
N LEU A 66 27.64 4.77 -6.72
CA LEU A 66 28.81 4.61 -7.60
C LEU A 66 30.05 5.30 -7.02
N ALA A 67 29.90 6.50 -6.45
CA ALA A 67 30.99 7.23 -5.81
C ALA A 67 31.55 6.50 -4.57
N ALA A 68 30.66 5.90 -3.76
CA ALA A 68 31.09 5.10 -2.63
C ALA A 68 31.72 3.77 -3.07
N ALA A 69 31.16 3.10 -4.08
CA ALA A 69 31.73 1.89 -4.66
C ALA A 69 33.12 2.12 -5.25
N ALA A 70 33.36 3.25 -5.94
CA ALA A 70 34.67 3.63 -6.46
C ALA A 70 35.75 3.73 -5.38
N ARG A 71 35.38 4.12 -4.15
CA ARG A 71 36.32 4.21 -3.02
C ARG A 71 36.65 2.84 -2.44
N HIS A 72 35.66 1.96 -2.31
CA HIS A 72 35.84 0.63 -1.73
C HIS A 72 36.42 -0.40 -2.71
N ARG A 73 36.13 -0.25 -4.00
CA ARG A 73 36.57 -1.13 -5.09
C ARG A 73 37.08 -0.32 -6.28
N PRO A 74 38.28 0.29 -6.18
CA PRO A 74 38.82 1.17 -7.24
C PRO A 74 39.06 0.47 -8.58
N ASP A 75 39.17 -0.87 -8.57
CA ASP A 75 39.35 -1.75 -9.72
C ASP A 75 38.03 -2.17 -10.39
N ALA A 76 36.88 -1.89 -9.76
CA ALA A 76 35.59 -2.32 -10.28
C ALA A 76 35.17 -1.51 -11.50
N ARG A 77 34.53 -2.19 -12.46
CA ARG A 77 33.79 -1.50 -13.53
C ARG A 77 32.51 -0.92 -12.93
N LEU A 78 32.30 0.38 -13.04
CA LEU A 78 31.14 1.07 -12.50
C LEU A 78 30.16 1.41 -13.63
N CYS A 79 28.90 0.99 -13.49
CA CYS A 79 27.86 1.19 -14.48
C CYS A 79 26.64 1.88 -13.84
N GLY A 80 26.25 3.03 -14.39
CA GLY A 80 25.10 3.81 -13.94
C GLY A 80 24.07 4.00 -15.04
N LEU A 81 22.79 3.92 -14.70
CA LEU A 81 21.70 4.32 -15.59
C LEU A 81 20.83 5.37 -14.89
N GLU A 82 20.47 6.43 -15.60
CA GLU A 82 19.59 7.49 -15.09
C GLU A 82 18.62 7.95 -16.19
N LEU A 83 17.38 8.25 -15.82
CA LEU A 83 16.33 8.66 -16.75
C LEU A 83 16.51 10.12 -17.19
N ASP A 84 16.91 10.99 -16.26
CA ASP A 84 17.13 12.41 -16.53
C ASP A 84 18.56 12.68 -17.02
N ALA A 85 18.68 13.30 -18.19
CA ALA A 85 19.98 13.56 -18.81
C ALA A 85 20.86 14.54 -18.00
N GLY A 86 20.27 15.51 -17.32
CA GLY A 86 21.00 16.47 -16.48
C GLY A 86 21.56 15.79 -15.23
N VAL A 87 20.76 14.95 -14.58
CA VAL A 87 21.19 14.18 -13.41
C VAL A 87 22.26 13.14 -13.80
N ALA A 88 22.10 12.46 -14.94
CA ALA A 88 23.11 11.55 -15.48
C ALA A 88 24.47 12.25 -15.71
N HIS A 89 24.44 13.47 -16.28
CA HIS A 89 25.65 14.26 -16.50
C HIS A 89 26.34 14.62 -15.17
N LEU A 90 25.58 14.99 -14.15
CA LEU A 90 26.14 15.22 -12.81
C LEU A 90 26.77 13.96 -12.20
N CYS A 91 26.11 12.81 -12.33
CA CYS A 91 26.66 11.54 -11.87
C CYS A 91 28.00 11.24 -12.57
N GLN A 92 28.05 11.41 -13.89
CA GLN A 92 29.27 11.21 -14.67
C GLN A 92 30.39 12.17 -14.25
N ALA A 93 30.08 13.43 -13.95
CA ALA A 93 31.07 14.40 -13.47
C ALA A 93 31.57 14.07 -12.06
N ARG A 94 30.69 13.55 -11.19
CA ARG A 94 31.02 13.11 -9.84
C ARG A 94 31.85 11.83 -9.82
N VAL A 95 31.63 10.92 -10.77
CA VAL A 95 32.32 9.63 -10.87
C VAL A 95 32.90 9.46 -12.29
N PRO A 96 34.00 10.16 -12.64
CA PRO A 96 34.53 10.17 -14.00
C PRO A 96 34.90 8.78 -14.57
N GLY A 97 35.24 7.82 -13.70
CA GLY A 97 35.57 6.45 -14.09
C GLY A 97 34.37 5.52 -14.32
N ALA A 98 33.13 5.99 -14.10
CA ALA A 98 31.93 5.20 -14.35
C ALA A 98 31.43 5.35 -15.80
N ASP A 99 30.80 4.30 -16.33
CA ASP A 99 29.98 4.34 -17.55
C ASP A 99 28.54 4.72 -17.14
N VAL A 100 28.22 6.01 -17.18
CA VAL A 100 26.88 6.52 -16.85
C VAL A 100 26.12 6.82 -18.15
N ARG A 101 24.93 6.24 -18.30
CA ARG A 101 24.11 6.42 -19.50
C ARG A 101 22.72 6.93 -19.17
N VAL A 102 22.17 7.68 -20.12
CA VAL A 102 20.76 8.09 -20.08
C VAL A 102 19.91 6.93 -20.61
N GLY A 103 18.96 6.46 -19.80
CA GLY A 103 18.06 5.38 -20.21
C GLY A 103 17.12 4.92 -19.12
N ASP A 104 16.12 4.13 -19.52
CA ASP A 104 15.13 3.56 -18.61
C ASP A 104 15.46 2.10 -18.33
N ALA A 105 15.80 1.79 -17.07
CA ALA A 105 16.19 0.45 -16.65
C ALA A 105 15.10 -0.60 -16.90
N LEU A 106 13.83 -0.19 -16.81
CA LEU A 106 12.68 -1.07 -16.99
C LEU A 106 12.21 -1.13 -18.46
N ARG A 107 12.73 -0.24 -19.32
CA ARG A 107 12.46 -0.18 -20.77
C ARG A 107 13.69 -0.39 -21.64
N GLY A 108 14.57 -1.30 -21.22
CA GLY A 108 15.65 -1.84 -22.07
C GLY A 108 16.97 -1.07 -22.03
N GLY A 109 17.10 -0.04 -21.17
CA GLY A 109 18.36 0.69 -21.00
C GLY A 109 19.49 -0.11 -20.34
N LEU A 110 19.16 -1.18 -19.60
CA LEU A 110 20.17 -2.03 -18.95
C LEU A 110 20.96 -2.91 -19.93
N GLU A 111 20.31 -3.43 -20.97
CA GLU A 111 20.96 -4.32 -21.93
C GLU A 111 22.20 -3.70 -22.58
N PRO A 112 22.14 -2.50 -23.20
CA PRO A 112 23.32 -1.88 -23.80
C PRO A 112 24.38 -1.49 -22.77
N LEU A 113 24.00 -1.15 -21.53
CA LEU A 113 24.93 -0.80 -20.45
C LEU A 113 25.75 -2.04 -20.00
N LEU A 114 25.10 -3.20 -19.93
CA LEU A 114 25.67 -4.44 -19.40
C LEU A 114 26.23 -5.38 -20.48
N ALA A 115 26.05 -5.06 -21.76
CA ALA A 115 26.57 -5.87 -22.88
C ALA A 115 28.08 -6.12 -22.81
N GLY A 116 28.85 -5.15 -22.28
CA GLY A 116 30.29 -5.24 -22.12
C GLY A 116 30.77 -5.82 -20.79
N THR A 117 29.90 -6.43 -19.97
CA THR A 117 30.31 -6.99 -18.67
C THR A 117 31.22 -8.21 -18.88
N PRO A 118 32.47 -8.19 -18.40
CA PRO A 118 33.38 -9.31 -18.60
C PRO A 118 32.86 -10.59 -17.96
N GLU A 119 33.05 -11.74 -18.62
CA GLU A 119 32.46 -13.01 -18.19
C GLU A 119 32.85 -13.39 -16.76
N GLY A 120 34.12 -13.19 -16.38
CA GLY A 120 34.65 -13.48 -15.04
C GLY A 120 34.32 -12.44 -13.95
N HIS A 121 33.62 -11.34 -14.26
CA HIS A 121 33.19 -10.40 -13.24
C HIS A 121 31.94 -10.89 -12.51
N ALA A 122 32.00 -10.85 -11.17
CA ALA A 122 30.79 -10.83 -10.37
C ALA A 122 30.04 -9.50 -10.57
N GLU A 123 28.73 -9.50 -10.40
CA GLU A 123 27.91 -8.28 -10.46
C GLU A 123 27.42 -7.86 -9.08
N LEU A 124 27.65 -6.61 -8.68
CA LEU A 124 27.09 -5.99 -7.49
C LEU A 124 26.02 -4.96 -7.89
N TRP A 125 24.76 -5.34 -7.70
CA TRP A 125 23.61 -4.47 -7.96
C TRP A 125 23.26 -3.69 -6.71
N VAL A 126 23.40 -2.36 -6.75
CA VAL A 126 23.14 -1.46 -5.61
C VAL A 126 22.24 -0.31 -6.02
N GLY A 127 21.56 0.32 -5.07
CA GLY A 127 20.75 1.48 -5.37
C GLY A 127 19.58 1.71 -4.43
N ASN A 128 18.91 2.83 -4.66
CA ASN A 128 17.64 3.19 -4.08
C ASN A 128 16.64 3.41 -5.23
N PRO A 129 16.03 2.34 -5.78
CA PRO A 129 15.10 2.46 -6.90
C PRO A 129 13.85 3.31 -6.55
N PRO A 130 13.16 3.89 -7.55
CA PRO A 130 12.03 4.79 -7.32
C PRO A 130 10.80 4.09 -6.70
N TYR A 131 10.10 4.79 -5.80
CA TYR A 131 8.90 4.28 -5.11
C TYR A 131 7.62 4.84 -5.76
N ASN A 132 7.36 4.48 -7.02
CA ASN A 132 6.26 5.05 -7.80
C ASN A 132 5.22 4.00 -8.21
N GLY A 133 3.94 4.30 -7.91
CA GLY A 133 2.77 3.48 -8.23
C GLY A 133 2.12 3.77 -9.59
N THR A 134 2.55 4.83 -10.27
CA THR A 134 1.85 5.47 -11.40
C THR A 134 2.77 5.93 -12.54
N SER A 135 3.99 5.39 -12.59
CA SER A 135 5.00 5.70 -13.60
C SER A 135 4.53 5.38 -15.03
N ALA A 136 5.27 5.91 -16.02
CA ALA A 136 4.99 5.64 -17.43
C ALA A 136 5.10 4.13 -17.76
N VAL A 137 6.07 3.44 -17.14
CA VAL A 137 6.26 1.99 -17.25
C VAL A 137 4.99 1.22 -16.89
N LEU A 138 4.31 1.61 -15.82
CA LEU A 138 3.10 0.95 -15.33
C LEU A 138 1.84 1.29 -16.13
N LYS A 139 1.90 2.33 -16.97
CA LYS A 139 0.83 2.74 -17.89
C LYS A 139 0.98 2.09 -19.28
N ASP A 140 2.19 1.67 -19.63
CA ASP A 140 2.50 0.90 -20.85
C ASP A 140 2.13 -0.58 -20.63
N ALA A 141 1.02 -1.03 -21.22
CA ALA A 141 0.49 -2.37 -21.02
C ALA A 141 1.46 -3.48 -21.46
N ALA A 142 2.20 -3.29 -22.55
CA ALA A 142 3.13 -4.29 -23.07
C ALA A 142 4.38 -4.38 -22.18
N CYS A 143 4.92 -3.22 -21.78
CA CYS A 143 6.04 -3.16 -20.85
C CYS A 143 5.67 -3.79 -19.50
N TYR A 144 4.52 -3.40 -18.94
CA TYR A 144 4.01 -3.94 -17.69
C TYR A 144 3.80 -5.46 -17.76
N ALA A 145 3.20 -5.98 -18.84
CA ALA A 145 3.02 -7.42 -19.01
C ALA A 145 4.35 -8.18 -19.04
N ARG A 146 5.35 -7.66 -19.76
CA ARG A 146 6.71 -8.24 -19.83
C ARG A 146 7.36 -8.30 -18.44
N LEU A 147 7.32 -7.19 -17.69
CA LEU A 147 7.89 -7.13 -16.35
C LEU A 147 7.12 -8.03 -15.37
N ARG A 148 5.79 -8.06 -15.47
CA ARG A 148 4.93 -8.89 -14.62
C ARG A 148 5.15 -10.38 -14.87
N ALA A 149 5.56 -10.78 -16.07
CA ALA A 149 5.90 -12.17 -16.39
C ALA A 149 7.13 -12.69 -15.62
N LEU A 150 7.95 -11.81 -15.02
CA LEU A 150 9.06 -12.21 -14.14
C LEU A 150 8.59 -12.78 -12.78
N VAL A 151 7.30 -12.63 -12.45
CA VAL A 151 6.68 -13.25 -11.27
C VAL A 151 5.67 -14.31 -11.74
N PRO A 152 6.03 -15.60 -11.82
CA PRO A 152 5.15 -16.64 -12.38
C PRO A 152 4.00 -17.06 -11.44
N LEU A 153 3.70 -16.26 -10.41
CA LEU A 153 2.69 -16.52 -9.39
C LEU A 153 1.48 -15.60 -9.57
N ALA A 154 0.29 -16.06 -9.20
CA ALA A 154 -0.91 -15.21 -9.21
C ALA A 154 -0.82 -14.10 -8.15
N MET A 155 -1.33 -12.90 -8.48
CA MET A 155 -1.53 -11.86 -7.46
C MET A 155 -2.74 -12.20 -6.58
N PRO A 156 -2.78 -11.75 -5.33
CA PRO A 156 -3.99 -11.80 -4.52
C PRO A 156 -5.20 -11.19 -5.26
N PRO A 157 -6.41 -11.75 -5.13
CA PRO A 157 -7.59 -11.27 -5.85
C PRO A 157 -7.82 -9.76 -5.68
N GLY A 158 -8.09 -9.07 -6.79
CA GLY A 158 -8.34 -7.63 -6.80
C GLY A 158 -7.10 -6.76 -6.56
N THR A 159 -5.89 -7.33 -6.61
CA THR A 159 -4.62 -6.59 -6.48
C THR A 159 -3.75 -6.72 -7.72
N SER A 160 -2.78 -5.80 -7.86
CA SER A 160 -1.77 -5.82 -8.91
C SER A 160 -0.45 -5.30 -8.35
N LEU A 161 0.67 -5.88 -8.78
CA LEU A 161 1.99 -5.39 -8.41
C LEU A 161 2.28 -4.14 -9.24
N ARG A 162 2.27 -2.96 -8.63
CA ARG A 162 2.33 -1.69 -9.36
C ARG A 162 3.41 -0.75 -8.84
N ASP A 163 4.43 -1.23 -8.16
CA ASP A 163 5.49 -0.36 -7.64
C ASP A 163 6.78 -0.57 -8.41
N ASP A 164 7.38 0.51 -8.92
CA ASP A 164 8.58 0.43 -9.76
C ASP A 164 9.73 -0.34 -9.08
N PHE A 165 10.00 -0.09 -7.79
CA PHE A 165 11.06 -0.78 -7.03
C PHE A 165 10.97 -2.33 -7.13
N ALA A 166 9.75 -2.87 -7.21
CA ALA A 166 9.55 -4.30 -7.34
C ALA A 166 10.08 -4.83 -8.69
N PHE A 167 9.92 -4.06 -9.76
CA PHE A 167 10.41 -4.42 -11.08
C PHE A 167 11.92 -4.24 -11.21
N PHE A 168 12.53 -3.28 -10.50
CA PHE A 168 13.98 -3.19 -10.36
C PHE A 168 14.56 -4.44 -9.68
N LEU A 169 13.94 -4.90 -8.58
CA LEU A 169 14.32 -6.16 -7.92
C LEU A 169 14.21 -7.35 -8.87
N LEU A 170 13.13 -7.44 -9.65
CA LEU A 170 12.90 -8.56 -10.59
C LEU A 170 13.90 -8.59 -11.75
N VAL A 171 14.28 -7.44 -12.29
CA VAL A 171 15.26 -7.38 -13.38
C VAL A 171 16.66 -7.74 -12.87
N ALA A 172 17.06 -7.21 -11.70
CA ALA A 172 18.33 -7.59 -11.07
C ALA A 172 18.35 -9.09 -10.71
N MET A 173 17.26 -9.60 -10.13
CA MET A 173 17.08 -11.03 -9.85
C MET A 173 17.24 -11.87 -11.11
N LYS A 174 16.55 -11.51 -12.20
CA LYS A 174 16.64 -12.23 -13.47
C LYS A 174 18.07 -12.28 -13.99
N ARG A 175 18.83 -11.18 -13.90
CA ARG A 175 20.25 -11.15 -14.28
C ARG A 175 21.09 -12.09 -13.41
N LEU A 176 20.90 -12.06 -12.10
CA LEU A 176 21.66 -12.86 -11.14
C LEU A 176 21.31 -14.36 -11.14
N THR A 177 20.26 -14.79 -11.87
CA THR A 177 20.07 -16.22 -12.18
C THR A 177 21.06 -16.76 -13.21
N ALA A 178 21.66 -15.89 -14.02
CA ALA A 178 22.59 -16.27 -15.09
C ALA A 178 24.03 -15.87 -14.79
N ARG A 179 24.27 -15.05 -13.76
CA ARG A 179 25.59 -14.51 -13.41
C ARG A 179 25.80 -14.47 -11.90
N PRO A 180 27.00 -14.80 -11.41
CA PRO A 180 27.30 -14.71 -9.99
C PRO A 180 27.29 -13.25 -9.52
N GLY A 181 26.75 -13.00 -8.33
CA GLY A 181 26.71 -11.64 -7.82
C GLY A 181 25.88 -11.44 -6.56
N VAL A 182 25.76 -10.17 -6.19
CA VAL A 182 25.04 -9.67 -5.01
C VAL A 182 24.08 -8.56 -5.43
N LEU A 183 22.89 -8.56 -4.85
CA LEU A 183 21.88 -7.51 -5.00
C LEU A 183 21.60 -6.90 -3.63
N ALA A 184 21.85 -5.60 -3.47
CA ALA A 184 21.63 -4.84 -2.25
C ALA A 184 20.90 -3.53 -2.54
N PHE A 185 19.57 -3.53 -2.38
CA PHE A 185 18.74 -2.34 -2.60
C PHE A 185 18.12 -1.82 -1.31
N ILE A 186 17.90 -0.51 -1.29
CA ILE A 186 17.04 0.17 -0.32
C ILE A 186 15.64 0.27 -0.93
N THR A 187 14.64 -0.29 -0.24
CA THR A 187 13.25 -0.34 -0.72
C THR A 187 12.26 -0.02 0.40
N PRO A 188 10.96 0.22 0.12
CA PRO A 188 9.96 0.38 1.17
C PRO A 188 9.83 -0.88 2.03
N ALA A 189 9.75 -0.73 3.34
CA ALA A 189 9.62 -1.84 4.29
C ALA A 189 8.33 -2.65 4.11
N SER A 190 7.36 -2.15 3.35
CA SER A 190 6.20 -2.94 2.92
C SER A 190 6.60 -4.21 2.18
N LEU A 191 7.76 -4.22 1.49
CA LEU A 191 8.35 -5.42 0.91
C LEU A 191 8.48 -6.55 1.93
N LEU A 192 8.83 -6.26 3.19
CA LEU A 192 9.12 -7.26 4.21
C LEU A 192 7.89 -8.10 4.60
N GLU A 193 6.69 -7.52 4.52
CA GLU A 193 5.51 -8.07 5.22
C GLU A 193 4.16 -7.92 4.51
N SER A 194 3.99 -6.95 3.61
CA SER A 194 2.68 -6.72 2.99
C SER A 194 2.25 -7.91 2.13
N PHE A 195 0.97 -8.30 2.22
CA PHE A 195 0.40 -9.42 1.48
C PHE A 195 0.56 -9.28 -0.04
N ILE A 196 0.54 -8.05 -0.56
CA ILE A 196 0.62 -7.79 -2.01
C ILE A 196 1.96 -8.23 -2.60
N TYR A 197 3.04 -8.21 -1.81
CA TYR A 197 4.38 -8.60 -2.25
C TYR A 197 4.73 -10.06 -1.92
N ALA A 198 3.83 -10.87 -1.36
CA ALA A 198 4.12 -12.28 -1.11
C ALA A 198 4.55 -13.04 -2.39
N PRO A 199 3.91 -12.84 -3.57
CA PRO A 199 4.39 -13.43 -4.83
C PRO A 199 5.80 -12.95 -5.24
N LEU A 200 6.11 -11.67 -5.01
CA LEU A 200 7.43 -11.10 -5.31
C LEU A 200 8.51 -11.69 -4.40
N ARG A 201 8.25 -11.75 -3.09
CA ARG A 201 9.17 -12.35 -2.11
C ARG A 201 9.44 -13.81 -2.44
N HIS A 202 8.41 -14.57 -2.79
CA HIS A 202 8.56 -15.96 -3.21
C HIS A 202 9.45 -16.07 -4.46
N ALA A 203 9.21 -15.26 -5.51
CA ALA A 203 10.04 -15.28 -6.71
C ALA A 203 11.53 -14.95 -6.41
N LEU A 204 11.79 -13.96 -5.55
CA LEU A 204 13.14 -13.61 -5.12
C LEU A 204 13.80 -14.74 -4.32
N LEU A 205 13.09 -15.34 -3.36
CA LEU A 205 13.59 -16.45 -2.54
C LEU A 205 13.79 -17.73 -3.36
N ASP A 206 13.01 -17.95 -4.41
CA ASP A 206 13.18 -19.07 -5.33
C ASP A 206 14.43 -18.88 -6.19
N ALA A 207 14.67 -17.67 -6.71
CA ALA A 207 15.78 -17.37 -7.60
C ALA A 207 17.12 -17.09 -6.89
N LEU A 208 17.11 -16.56 -5.67
CA LEU A 208 18.29 -16.05 -4.95
C LEU A 208 18.32 -16.53 -3.50
N HIS A 209 19.47 -16.37 -2.84
CA HIS A 209 19.58 -16.55 -1.38
C HIS A 209 19.50 -15.18 -0.68
N LEU A 210 18.50 -15.00 0.18
CA LEU A 210 18.47 -13.85 1.09
C LEU A 210 19.58 -13.99 2.14
N ARG A 211 20.32 -12.92 2.39
CA ARG A 211 21.44 -12.90 3.34
C ARG A 211 21.16 -11.98 4.52
N GLU A 212 20.86 -10.72 4.23
CA GLU A 212 20.69 -9.67 5.23
C GLU A 212 19.41 -8.89 4.96
N VAL A 213 18.72 -8.55 6.04
CA VAL A 213 17.62 -7.58 6.06
C VAL A 213 17.89 -6.58 7.16
N VAL A 214 17.87 -5.29 6.83
CA VAL A 214 17.93 -4.22 7.83
C VAL A 214 16.66 -3.40 7.72
N ASP A 215 15.80 -3.45 8.75
CA ASP A 215 14.65 -2.56 8.87
C ASP A 215 15.11 -1.23 9.47
N LEU A 216 15.18 -0.20 8.61
CA LEU A 216 15.67 1.12 8.96
C LEU A 216 14.64 1.95 9.74
N GLY A 217 13.38 1.51 9.81
CA GLY A 217 12.30 2.28 10.41
C GLY A 217 11.85 3.49 9.56
N PRO A 218 10.95 4.33 10.11
CA PRO A 218 10.42 5.50 9.40
C PRO A 218 11.39 6.69 9.48
N GLY A 219 11.28 7.62 8.53
CA GLY A 219 11.89 8.96 8.65
C GLY A 219 13.38 9.05 8.29
N ILE A 220 13.95 8.04 7.64
CA ILE A 220 15.36 8.01 7.22
C ILE A 220 15.66 9.03 6.11
N PHE A 221 14.68 9.33 5.27
CA PHE A 221 14.81 10.30 4.20
C PHE A 221 14.06 11.58 4.58
N THR A 222 14.74 12.73 4.50
CA THR A 222 14.19 14.03 4.89
C THR A 222 12.86 14.30 4.15
N GLY A 223 11.82 14.68 4.90
CA GLY A 223 10.51 15.03 4.34
C GLY A 223 9.56 13.86 4.03
N THR A 224 9.89 12.62 4.42
CA THR A 224 9.00 11.45 4.27
C THR A 224 8.88 10.63 5.55
N GLN A 225 7.73 9.97 5.72
CA GLN A 225 7.43 9.05 6.84
C GLN A 225 7.43 7.58 6.40
N VAL A 226 7.83 7.30 5.15
CA VAL A 226 7.91 5.94 4.61
C VAL A 226 8.96 5.15 5.40
N ARG A 227 8.59 3.96 5.89
CA ARG A 227 9.54 2.97 6.42
C ARG A 227 10.32 2.36 5.27
N THR A 228 11.64 2.24 5.40
CA THR A 228 12.51 1.63 4.40
C THR A 228 13.31 0.48 4.99
N CYS A 229 13.81 -0.40 4.12
CA CYS A 229 14.66 -1.50 4.48
C CYS A 229 15.78 -1.69 3.45
N ILE A 230 16.91 -2.24 3.91
CA ILE A 230 17.94 -2.81 3.05
C ILE A 230 17.69 -4.31 2.96
N THR A 231 17.72 -4.88 1.75
CA THR A 231 17.75 -6.33 1.57
C THR A 231 18.97 -6.70 0.74
N VAL A 232 19.76 -7.67 1.20
CA VAL A 232 20.93 -8.20 0.49
C VAL A 232 20.67 -9.65 0.08
N TRP A 233 20.86 -9.91 -1.20
CA TRP A 233 20.65 -11.21 -1.83
C TRP A 233 21.91 -11.63 -2.58
N THR A 234 22.19 -12.93 -2.64
CA THR A 234 23.26 -13.50 -3.47
C THR A 234 22.67 -14.42 -4.53
N SER A 235 23.32 -14.49 -5.69
CA SER A 235 23.07 -15.58 -6.65
C SER A 235 23.18 -16.94 -5.95
N ARG A 236 22.37 -17.93 -6.35
CA ARG A 236 22.46 -19.28 -5.81
C ARG A 236 23.76 -19.95 -6.26
N SER A 237 24.60 -20.37 -5.32
CA SER A 237 25.69 -21.34 -5.52
C SER A 237 25.21 -22.71 -5.03
N GLY A 238 25.74 -23.82 -5.56
CA GLY A 238 25.28 -25.19 -5.25
C GLY A 238 25.41 -25.68 -3.80
N ALA A 239 25.73 -24.81 -2.84
CA ALA A 239 25.73 -25.10 -1.41
C ALA A 239 24.55 -24.41 -0.73
N ASP A 240 23.98 -25.04 0.30
CA ASP A 240 22.94 -24.44 1.14
C ASP A 240 23.45 -23.14 1.77
N ALA A 241 22.68 -22.07 1.63
CA ALA A 241 22.94 -20.81 2.31
C ALA A 241 22.50 -20.90 3.78
N PRO A 242 23.27 -20.36 4.75
CA PRO A 242 22.77 -20.14 6.10
C PRO A 242 21.50 -19.28 6.11
N ALA A 243 20.73 -19.43 7.19
CA ALA A 243 19.52 -18.64 7.41
C ALA A 243 19.81 -17.13 7.35
N PRO A 244 18.92 -16.33 6.72
CA PRO A 244 19.10 -14.89 6.62
C PRO A 244 19.08 -14.23 7.99
N ARG A 245 19.87 -13.18 8.14
CA ARG A 245 19.88 -12.31 9.31
C ARG A 245 18.94 -11.12 9.10
N HIS A 246 18.12 -10.83 10.09
CA HIS A 246 17.29 -9.63 10.16
C HIS A 246 17.75 -8.75 11.31
N GLU A 247 17.96 -7.47 11.04
CA GLU A 247 18.31 -6.46 12.01
C GLU A 247 17.26 -5.37 12.12
N HIS A 248 16.87 -5.04 13.35
CA HIS A 248 16.04 -3.87 13.63
C HIS A 248 16.57 -3.16 14.88
N LYS A 249 16.79 -1.85 14.80
CA LYS A 249 17.32 -1.02 15.91
C LYS A 249 18.60 -1.59 16.54
N GLY A 250 19.51 -2.11 15.71
CA GLY A 250 20.79 -2.69 16.14
C GLY A 250 20.70 -4.12 16.68
N VAL A 251 19.50 -4.70 16.80
CA VAL A 251 19.31 -6.07 17.26
C VAL A 251 19.16 -6.99 16.07
N GLY A 252 20.11 -7.92 15.90
CA GLY A 252 20.12 -8.91 14.83
C GLY A 252 19.65 -10.29 15.30
N GLN A 253 18.88 -10.98 14.46
CA GLN A 253 18.51 -12.39 14.67
C GLN A 253 18.35 -13.12 13.33
N CYS A 254 18.62 -14.43 13.33
CA CYS A 254 18.34 -15.27 12.16
C CYS A 254 16.86 -15.66 12.12
N PHE A 255 16.34 -15.86 10.90
CA PHE A 255 14.96 -16.29 10.70
C PHE A 255 14.82 -17.10 9.42
N THR A 256 13.68 -17.78 9.26
CA THR A 256 13.36 -18.54 8.04
C THR A 256 12.10 -17.95 7.42
N PRO A 257 12.14 -17.48 6.16
CA PRO A 257 10.93 -17.13 5.42
C PRO A 257 10.05 -18.38 5.18
N GLU A 258 8.78 -18.31 5.56
CA GLU A 258 7.85 -19.45 5.47
C GLU A 258 6.62 -19.11 4.61
N PRO A 259 6.03 -20.11 3.91
CA PRO A 259 4.78 -19.93 3.19
C PRO A 259 3.60 -19.73 4.16
N PRO A 260 2.49 -19.12 3.68
CA PRO A 260 2.31 -18.54 2.35
C PRO A 260 2.80 -17.08 2.22
N GLU A 261 3.17 -16.41 3.32
CA GLU A 261 3.52 -14.99 3.30
C GLU A 261 4.95 -14.72 2.83
N TRP A 262 5.85 -15.67 3.01
CA TRP A 262 7.27 -15.55 2.68
C TRP A 262 7.91 -14.29 3.28
N ARG A 263 7.55 -13.92 4.53
CA ARG A 263 8.00 -12.66 5.15
C ARG A 263 9.53 -12.58 5.16
N LEU A 264 10.07 -11.39 4.92
CA LEU A 264 11.51 -11.11 5.06
C LEU A 264 11.84 -10.53 6.44
N SER A 265 11.01 -10.85 7.44
CA SER A 265 11.18 -10.42 8.82
C SER A 265 10.72 -11.53 9.76
N PRO A 266 11.36 -11.67 10.93
CA PRO A 266 11.03 -12.69 11.92
C PRO A 266 9.64 -12.46 12.51
N ILE A 267 9.00 -13.56 12.88
CA ILE A 267 7.72 -13.56 13.59
C ILE A 267 8.01 -13.92 15.04
N ALA A 268 7.53 -13.10 15.98
CA ALA A 268 7.66 -13.41 17.40
C ALA A 268 6.92 -14.72 17.73
N ARG A 269 7.54 -15.59 18.53
CA ARG A 269 6.97 -16.89 18.92
C ARG A 269 5.58 -16.75 19.54
N GLU A 270 5.39 -15.72 20.35
CA GLU A 270 4.09 -15.39 20.96
C GLU A 270 3.03 -15.09 19.89
N ALA A 271 3.35 -14.26 18.90
CA ALA A 271 2.43 -13.96 17.81
C ALA A 271 2.09 -15.20 16.99
N ALA A 272 3.06 -16.05 16.68
CA ALA A 272 2.84 -17.30 15.96
C ALA A 272 1.92 -18.27 16.74
N ALA A 273 2.16 -18.44 18.05
CA ALA A 273 1.34 -19.28 18.91
C ALA A 273 -0.10 -18.76 19.00
N LEU A 274 -0.25 -17.44 19.13
CA LEU A 274 -1.53 -16.77 19.23
C LEU A 274 -2.32 -16.82 17.92
N ASP A 275 -1.68 -16.64 16.77
CA ASP A 275 -2.33 -16.87 15.46
C ASP A 275 -2.77 -18.33 15.30
N ALA A 276 -1.94 -19.30 15.69
CA ALA A 276 -2.28 -20.72 15.60
C ALA A 276 -3.50 -21.08 16.47
N ASP A 277 -3.55 -20.61 17.72
CA ASP A 277 -4.69 -20.80 18.62
C ASP A 277 -5.98 -20.18 18.05
N TRP A 278 -5.91 -18.92 17.63
CA TRP A 278 -7.08 -18.21 17.10
C TRP A 278 -7.61 -18.82 15.81
N ARG A 279 -6.74 -19.37 14.95
CA ARG A 279 -7.16 -20.10 13.75
C ARG A 279 -7.77 -21.46 14.09
N ALA A 280 -7.27 -22.14 15.11
CA ALA A 280 -7.80 -23.45 15.51
C ALA A 280 -9.22 -23.34 16.07
N ARG A 281 -9.52 -22.29 16.85
CA ARG A 281 -10.79 -22.13 17.59
C ARG A 281 -11.67 -21.00 17.07
N GLY A 282 -11.34 -20.43 15.92
CA GLY A 282 -11.99 -19.24 15.37
C GLY A 282 -12.29 -19.32 13.89
N GLU A 283 -12.65 -18.17 13.32
CA GLU A 283 -12.82 -17.98 11.89
C GLU A 283 -12.17 -16.66 11.47
N PRO A 284 -11.60 -16.56 10.25
CA PRO A 284 -11.17 -15.27 9.70
C PRO A 284 -12.33 -14.26 9.77
N LEU A 285 -12.07 -13.00 10.12
CA LEU A 285 -13.08 -11.95 10.21
C LEU A 285 -13.98 -11.87 8.96
N THR A 286 -13.42 -12.08 7.77
CA THR A 286 -14.16 -12.08 6.50
C THR A 286 -15.02 -13.31 6.26
N THR A 287 -14.77 -14.41 6.98
CA THR A 287 -15.64 -15.58 7.01
C THR A 287 -16.72 -15.38 8.06
N LEU A 288 -16.33 -14.94 9.26
CA LEU A 288 -17.24 -14.66 10.36
C LEU A 288 -18.29 -13.62 9.97
N ILE A 289 -17.88 -12.53 9.31
CA ILE A 289 -18.74 -11.44 8.82
C ILE A 289 -18.59 -11.38 7.29
N PRO A 290 -19.37 -12.18 6.54
CA PRO A 290 -19.13 -12.41 5.11
C PRO A 290 -19.42 -11.20 4.23
N VAL A 291 -20.31 -10.31 4.66
CA VAL A 291 -20.70 -9.14 3.87
C VAL A 291 -20.08 -7.88 4.47
N SER A 292 -19.16 -7.27 3.75
CA SER A 292 -18.65 -5.94 4.06
C SER A 292 -18.48 -5.13 2.79
N LEU A 293 -18.56 -3.81 2.90
CA LEU A 293 -18.49 -2.87 1.78
C LEU A 293 -17.51 -1.74 2.09
N PRO A 294 -16.77 -1.23 1.09
CA PRO A 294 -16.12 0.08 1.22
C PRO A 294 -17.17 1.18 1.38
N GLY A 295 -16.75 2.33 1.91
CA GLY A 295 -17.63 3.47 2.11
C GLY A 295 -18.09 4.14 0.80
N VAL A 296 -18.95 5.15 0.96
CA VAL A 296 -19.43 6.01 -0.12
C VAL A 296 -18.34 7.01 -0.50
N LYS A 297 -18.10 7.14 -1.82
CA LYS A 297 -17.31 8.22 -2.42
C LYS A 297 -18.25 9.16 -3.14
N THR A 298 -18.58 10.32 -2.56
CA THR A 298 -19.41 11.29 -3.29
C THR A 298 -18.67 11.85 -4.51
N ARG A 299 -17.33 11.85 -4.44
CA ARG A 299 -16.39 12.50 -5.37
C ARG A 299 -16.57 14.00 -5.45
N PHE A 300 -17.49 14.62 -4.73
CA PHE A 300 -17.84 16.03 -4.81
C PHE A 300 -18.44 16.53 -3.48
N ASP A 301 -17.68 16.35 -2.40
CA ASP A 301 -18.13 16.65 -1.05
C ASP A 301 -18.56 18.12 -0.90
N GLU A 302 -17.89 19.05 -1.61
CA GLU A 302 -18.17 20.49 -1.60
C GLU A 302 -19.60 20.82 -2.02
N LEU A 303 -20.17 20.02 -2.94
CA LEU A 303 -21.56 20.15 -3.36
C LEU A 303 -22.49 19.25 -2.52
N LEU A 304 -22.10 17.99 -2.32
CA LEU A 304 -23.00 16.90 -1.91
C LEU A 304 -22.98 16.60 -0.41
N VAL A 305 -22.12 17.24 0.38
CA VAL A 305 -21.97 16.97 1.82
C VAL A 305 -22.00 18.27 2.62
N ASP A 306 -22.70 18.29 3.75
CA ASP A 306 -22.68 19.40 4.71
C ASP A 306 -22.86 18.87 6.13
N ALA A 307 -22.40 19.62 7.13
CA ALA A 307 -22.68 19.30 8.53
C ALA A 307 -24.16 19.54 8.89
N ASP A 308 -24.85 20.41 8.14
CA ASP A 308 -26.26 20.76 8.36
C ASP A 308 -27.14 20.34 7.19
N ARG A 309 -28.26 19.71 7.53
CA ARG A 309 -29.22 19.17 6.56
C ARG A 309 -29.83 20.26 5.68
N GLU A 310 -30.23 21.39 6.27
CA GLU A 310 -30.97 22.44 5.58
C GLU A 310 -30.04 23.25 4.68
N ARG A 311 -28.80 23.51 5.12
CA ARG A 311 -27.78 24.12 4.25
C ARG A 311 -27.45 23.26 3.04
N LEU A 312 -27.34 21.94 3.21
CA LEU A 312 -27.14 21.01 2.09
C LEU A 312 -28.27 21.12 1.06
N LEU A 313 -29.53 21.09 1.53
CA LEU A 313 -30.69 21.20 0.66
C LEU A 313 -30.75 22.55 -0.04
N ALA A 314 -30.55 23.65 0.70
CA ALA A 314 -30.54 25.00 0.13
C ALA A 314 -29.48 25.11 -0.98
N ARG A 315 -28.26 24.62 -0.75
CA ARG A 315 -27.20 24.59 -1.76
C ARG A 315 -27.57 23.78 -2.98
N LEU A 316 -28.22 22.63 -2.81
CA LEU A 316 -28.65 21.79 -3.94
C LEU A 316 -29.81 22.43 -4.72
N HIS A 317 -30.75 23.07 -4.04
CA HIS A 317 -31.83 23.81 -4.70
C HIS A 317 -31.28 25.00 -5.51
N ALA A 318 -30.35 25.76 -4.93
CA ALA A 318 -29.66 26.85 -5.63
C ALA A 318 -28.84 26.33 -6.81
N PHE A 319 -28.12 25.20 -6.63
CA PHE A 319 -27.44 24.54 -7.73
C PHE A 319 -28.42 24.16 -8.84
N CYS A 320 -29.56 23.55 -8.52
CA CYS A 320 -30.59 23.19 -9.49
C CYS A 320 -31.16 24.41 -10.24
N ALA A 321 -31.35 25.53 -9.55
CA ALA A 321 -31.85 26.77 -10.14
C ALA A 321 -30.80 27.50 -11.02
N ALA A 322 -29.51 27.34 -10.73
CA ALA A 322 -28.45 27.99 -11.49
C ALA A 322 -28.43 27.54 -12.97
N THR A 323 -28.24 28.47 -13.90
CA THR A 323 -28.05 28.21 -15.33
C THR A 323 -26.56 28.13 -15.65
N GLN A 324 -26.20 27.79 -16.90
CA GLN A 324 -24.79 27.80 -17.32
C GLN A 324 -24.13 29.18 -17.10
N ASP A 325 -24.91 30.26 -17.23
CA ASP A 325 -24.44 31.64 -17.10
C ASP A 325 -24.33 32.09 -15.63
N THR A 326 -25.16 31.57 -14.73
CA THR A 326 -25.15 31.94 -13.29
C THR A 326 -24.39 30.97 -12.40
N LEU A 327 -23.79 29.91 -12.97
CA LEU A 327 -23.02 28.90 -12.22
C LEU A 327 -21.80 29.48 -11.49
N GLU A 328 -21.18 30.52 -12.04
CA GLU A 328 -20.03 31.18 -11.40
C GLU A 328 -20.45 31.97 -10.16
N ASP A 329 -21.62 32.61 -10.20
CA ASP A 329 -22.19 33.31 -9.06
C ASP A 329 -22.62 32.32 -7.97
N PHE A 330 -23.27 31.22 -8.36
CA PHE A 330 -23.57 30.10 -7.45
C PHE A 330 -22.30 29.59 -6.77
N ALA A 331 -21.23 29.33 -7.52
CA ALA A 331 -19.97 28.85 -6.96
C ALA A 331 -19.40 29.85 -5.95
N ARG A 332 -19.45 31.14 -6.24
CA ARG A 332 -18.98 32.21 -5.34
C ARG A 332 -19.82 32.29 -4.06
N GLU A 333 -21.14 32.24 -4.18
CA GLU A 333 -22.10 32.32 -3.07
C GLU A 333 -21.91 31.17 -2.07
N TYR A 334 -21.70 29.96 -2.58
CA TYR A 334 -21.51 28.75 -1.76
C TYR A 334 -20.04 28.39 -1.53
N HIS A 335 -19.13 29.32 -1.81
CA HIS A 335 -17.69 29.19 -1.57
C HIS A 335 -17.05 27.94 -2.21
N LEU A 336 -17.49 27.57 -3.41
CA LEU A 336 -16.85 26.52 -4.21
C LEU A 336 -15.66 27.08 -4.99
N GLU A 337 -14.54 26.35 -4.94
CA GLU A 337 -13.33 26.69 -5.68
C GLU A 337 -13.59 26.82 -7.20
N PRO A 338 -13.05 27.84 -7.89
CA PRO A 338 -13.24 28.02 -9.34
C PRO A 338 -12.83 26.81 -10.18
N ALA A 339 -11.85 26.02 -9.71
CA ALA A 339 -11.42 24.78 -10.35
C ALA A 339 -12.54 23.71 -10.46
N LEU A 340 -13.62 23.83 -9.68
CA LEU A 340 -14.76 22.91 -9.68
C LEU A 340 -15.82 23.29 -10.74
N LEU A 341 -15.74 24.49 -11.35
CA LEU A 341 -16.69 24.95 -12.36
C LEU A 341 -16.87 24.00 -13.56
N PRO A 342 -15.81 23.43 -14.16
CA PRO A 342 -15.98 22.47 -15.26
C PRO A 342 -16.84 21.27 -14.86
N LYS A 343 -16.73 20.82 -13.62
CA LYS A 343 -17.47 19.69 -13.08
C LYS A 343 -18.94 20.05 -12.78
N LEU A 344 -19.20 21.24 -12.24
CA LEU A 344 -20.56 21.78 -12.08
C LEU A 344 -21.26 21.89 -13.44
N ARG A 345 -20.57 22.46 -14.43
CA ARG A 345 -21.07 22.58 -15.82
C ARG A 345 -21.37 21.21 -16.43
N ALA A 346 -20.51 20.22 -16.19
CA ALA A 346 -20.72 18.86 -16.67
C ALA A 346 -21.98 18.20 -16.05
N LEU A 347 -22.22 18.39 -14.74
CA LEU A 347 -23.44 17.92 -14.08
C LEU A 347 -24.70 18.57 -14.67
N LYS A 348 -24.61 19.85 -15.08
CA LYS A 348 -25.71 20.58 -15.72
C LYS A 348 -26.01 20.19 -17.16
N LYS A 349 -25.12 19.46 -17.84
CA LYS A 349 -25.35 18.95 -19.20
C LYS A 349 -26.24 17.70 -19.24
N GLY A 350 -26.45 17.05 -18.10
CA GLY A 350 -27.33 15.89 -17.98
C GLY A 350 -28.82 16.25 -17.92
N PRO A 351 -29.70 15.27 -17.66
CA PRO A 351 -31.11 15.52 -17.38
C PRO A 351 -31.29 16.52 -16.23
N ALA A 352 -32.38 17.28 -16.28
CA ALA A 352 -32.72 18.21 -15.19
C ALA A 352 -32.74 17.48 -13.84
N LEU A 353 -32.05 18.06 -12.87
CA LEU A 353 -31.98 17.53 -11.51
C LEU A 353 -33.09 18.16 -10.68
N GLU A 354 -33.96 17.34 -10.12
CA GLU A 354 -34.86 17.74 -9.05
C GLU A 354 -34.29 17.28 -7.71
N VAL A 355 -34.30 18.19 -6.74
CA VAL A 355 -33.87 17.89 -5.37
C VAL A 355 -35.00 17.18 -4.64
N ASP A 356 -34.71 15.98 -4.17
CA ASP A 356 -35.60 15.21 -3.30
C ASP A 356 -34.94 15.04 -1.93
N ALA A 357 -35.57 15.63 -0.90
CA ALA A 357 -35.09 15.57 0.47
C ALA A 357 -35.00 14.13 1.02
N SER A 358 -35.66 13.16 0.37
CA SER A 358 -35.53 11.74 0.67
C SER A 358 -34.13 11.19 0.37
N HIS A 359 -33.33 11.84 -0.49
CA HIS A 359 -31.94 11.46 -0.76
C HIS A 359 -30.95 11.96 0.30
N VAL A 360 -31.35 12.86 1.20
CA VAL A 360 -30.48 13.31 2.29
C VAL A 360 -30.37 12.22 3.35
N ARG A 361 -29.15 11.76 3.58
CA ARG A 361 -28.81 10.70 4.55
C ARG A 361 -27.77 11.19 5.55
N PRO A 362 -27.82 10.75 6.81
CA PRO A 362 -26.67 10.85 7.70
C PRO A 362 -25.41 10.29 7.03
N PHE A 363 -24.28 10.95 7.22
CA PHE A 363 -23.00 10.63 6.60
C PHE A 363 -21.90 10.61 7.66
N PHE A 364 -21.36 9.44 7.94
CA PHE A 364 -20.43 9.21 9.03
C PHE A 364 -18.99 9.11 8.53
N ARG A 365 -18.14 10.01 9.01
CA ARG A 365 -16.71 10.08 8.67
C ARG A 365 -15.89 9.22 9.63
N TYR A 366 -15.67 7.96 9.28
CA TYR A 366 -14.82 7.06 10.07
C TYR A 366 -13.32 7.35 9.83
N GLY A 367 -12.62 7.80 10.88
CA GLY A 367 -11.20 8.18 10.85
C GLY A 367 -10.23 7.04 11.23
N GLY A 368 -10.65 5.78 11.09
CA GLY A 368 -9.82 4.62 11.46
C GLY A 368 -9.52 4.57 12.96
N ALA A 369 -8.24 4.42 13.32
CA ALA A 369 -7.80 4.27 14.70
C ALA A 369 -8.20 5.41 15.65
N ARG A 370 -8.49 6.62 15.12
CA ARG A 370 -8.97 7.75 15.92
C ARG A 370 -10.38 7.54 16.48
N HIS A 371 -11.20 6.73 15.81
CA HIS A 371 -12.60 6.49 16.18
C HIS A 371 -12.81 5.05 16.65
N ARG A 372 -11.82 4.44 17.31
CA ARG A 372 -11.99 3.09 17.87
C ARG A 372 -13.11 3.07 18.90
N GLY A 373 -13.93 2.01 18.86
CA GLY A 373 -15.08 1.86 19.74
C GLY A 373 -16.34 2.51 19.17
N ALA A 374 -16.37 3.83 19.11
CA ALA A 374 -17.55 4.56 18.63
C ALA A 374 -17.14 5.80 17.82
N LEU A 375 -18.08 6.30 17.01
CA LEU A 375 -17.91 7.54 16.28
C LEU A 375 -18.38 8.70 17.14
N PRO A 376 -17.58 9.77 17.27
CA PRO A 376 -18.01 10.93 18.04
C PRO A 376 -19.05 11.75 17.23
N PRO A 377 -19.90 12.57 17.87
CA PRO A 377 -20.95 13.30 17.20
C PRO A 377 -20.47 14.19 16.04
N GLU A 378 -19.29 14.80 16.17
CA GLU A 378 -18.66 15.65 15.15
C GLU A 378 -18.23 14.88 13.88
N ALA A 379 -18.17 13.55 13.94
CA ALA A 379 -17.92 12.73 12.76
C ALA A 379 -19.16 12.60 11.86
N LYS A 380 -20.33 13.06 12.33
CA LYS A 380 -21.59 13.03 11.60
C LYS A 380 -21.76 14.28 10.74
N ALA A 381 -22.18 14.06 9.52
CA ALA A 381 -22.61 15.05 8.55
C ALA A 381 -23.87 14.54 7.84
N PHE A 382 -24.28 15.21 6.77
CA PHE A 382 -25.31 14.79 5.84
C PHE A 382 -24.74 14.73 4.44
N CYS A 383 -25.12 13.71 3.68
CA CYS A 383 -24.82 13.62 2.26
C CYS A 383 -26.10 13.47 1.44
N TYR A 384 -26.09 13.99 0.21
CA TYR A 384 -27.16 13.79 -0.76
C TYR A 384 -26.85 12.59 -1.65
N LEU A 385 -27.46 11.44 -1.34
CA LEU A 385 -27.20 10.16 -1.99
C LEU A 385 -28.16 9.92 -3.16
N ASP A 386 -27.92 10.61 -4.27
CA ASP A 386 -28.62 10.39 -5.54
C ASP A 386 -27.72 9.65 -6.55
N ARG A 387 -28.23 8.57 -7.14
CA ARG A 387 -27.51 7.75 -8.14
C ARG A 387 -27.13 8.51 -9.40
N ARG A 388 -27.78 9.65 -9.67
CA ARG A 388 -27.49 10.53 -10.82
C ARG A 388 -26.25 11.40 -10.57
N LEU A 389 -25.95 11.72 -9.30
CA LEU A 389 -24.86 12.62 -8.92
C LEU A 389 -23.61 11.89 -8.44
N ILE A 390 -23.77 10.67 -7.94
CA ILE A 390 -22.65 9.86 -7.44
C ILE A 390 -22.34 8.75 -8.45
N PRO A 391 -21.08 8.62 -8.92
CA PRO A 391 -20.72 7.60 -9.90
C PRO A 391 -21.16 6.18 -9.51
N ARG A 392 -21.53 5.38 -10.52
CA ARG A 392 -21.92 3.99 -10.30
C ARG A 392 -20.83 3.24 -9.54
N GLY A 393 -21.26 2.51 -8.51
CA GLY A 393 -20.36 1.79 -7.63
C GLY A 393 -19.84 2.62 -6.47
N ASP A 394 -19.71 3.94 -6.59
CA ASP A 394 -19.22 4.82 -5.52
C ASP A 394 -20.31 5.18 -4.49
N HIS A 395 -21.60 5.12 -4.87
CA HIS A 395 -22.74 5.23 -3.94
C HIS A 395 -22.95 3.96 -3.08
N ARG A 396 -22.34 2.82 -3.47
CA ARG A 396 -22.41 1.51 -2.79
C ARG A 396 -23.80 0.87 -2.63
N LEU A 397 -24.89 1.51 -3.07
CA LEU A 397 -26.19 0.86 -3.31
C LEU A 397 -26.03 -0.36 -4.25
N ARG A 398 -26.67 -1.49 -3.94
CA ARG A 398 -26.47 -2.79 -4.62
C ARG A 398 -27.79 -3.31 -5.19
N GLY A 399 -28.07 -2.97 -6.45
CA GLY A 399 -29.35 -3.32 -7.06
C GLY A 399 -30.51 -2.75 -6.23
N PRO A 400 -31.46 -3.58 -5.76
CA PRO A 400 -32.54 -3.15 -4.87
C PRO A 400 -32.16 -3.11 -3.37
N TYR A 401 -30.95 -3.51 -2.99
CA TYR A 401 -30.46 -3.49 -1.61
C TYR A 401 -29.69 -2.19 -1.29
N ASP A 402 -30.10 -1.52 -0.22
CA ASP A 402 -29.41 -0.36 0.35
C ASP A 402 -28.71 -0.77 1.67
N PRO A 403 -27.36 -0.91 1.68
CA PRO A 403 -26.62 -1.30 2.88
C PRO A 403 -26.54 -0.19 3.94
N HIS A 404 -26.94 1.04 3.61
CA HIS A 404 -26.85 2.19 4.54
C HIS A 404 -28.07 2.29 5.47
N GLN A 405 -29.17 1.60 5.13
CA GLN A 405 -30.43 1.59 5.91
C GLN A 405 -30.32 0.84 7.24
N ASP A 406 -29.42 -0.14 7.35
CA ASP A 406 -29.25 -0.89 8.60
C ASP A 406 -28.78 0.04 9.71
N ALA A 407 -29.38 -0.03 10.90
CA ALA A 407 -29.01 0.86 12.00
C ALA A 407 -27.65 0.50 12.60
N VAL A 408 -27.26 -0.77 12.62
CA VAL A 408 -26.05 -1.24 13.27
C VAL A 408 -25.02 -1.67 12.24
N LYS A 409 -23.83 -1.07 12.30
CA LYS A 409 -22.73 -1.40 11.37
C LYS A 409 -21.42 -1.53 12.14
N LEU A 410 -20.68 -2.59 11.88
CA LEU A 410 -19.28 -2.69 12.28
C LEU A 410 -18.43 -1.95 11.24
N LEU A 411 -17.79 -0.85 11.63
CA LEU A 411 -16.79 -0.16 10.81
C LEU A 411 -15.42 -0.70 11.18
N PHE A 412 -14.56 -1.02 10.22
CA PHE A 412 -13.24 -1.56 10.52
C PHE A 412 -12.20 -1.28 9.44
N ASN A 413 -10.94 -1.17 9.85
CA ASN A 413 -9.79 -1.24 8.97
C ASN A 413 -8.84 -2.31 9.50
N VAL A 414 -8.73 -3.42 8.76
CA VAL A 414 -7.86 -4.56 9.07
C VAL A 414 -6.76 -4.75 8.04
N ARG A 415 -6.45 -3.69 7.26
CA ARG A 415 -5.41 -3.68 6.22
C ARG A 415 -4.31 -2.66 6.50
N GLU A 416 -4.55 -1.71 7.41
CA GLU A 416 -3.58 -0.71 7.81
C GLU A 416 -3.37 -0.77 9.32
N LEU A 417 -2.10 -0.68 9.73
CA LEU A 417 -1.75 -0.56 11.13
C LEU A 417 -1.83 0.91 11.60
N PRO A 418 -2.27 1.14 12.84
CA PRO A 418 -2.79 0.11 13.74
C PRO A 418 -4.24 -0.25 13.35
N LEU A 419 -4.64 -1.53 13.47
CA LEU A 419 -5.97 -1.98 13.05
C LEU A 419 -7.05 -1.23 13.84
N SER A 420 -8.26 -1.13 13.33
CA SER A 420 -9.30 -0.38 14.04
C SER A 420 -10.68 -0.93 13.78
N ALA A 421 -11.54 -0.85 14.79
CA ALA A 421 -12.96 -1.14 14.66
C ALA A 421 -13.81 -0.16 15.48
N ALA A 422 -15.02 0.11 15.01
CA ALA A 422 -16.04 0.89 15.71
C ALA A 422 -17.42 0.32 15.44
N LEU A 423 -18.34 0.49 16.38
CA LEU A 423 -19.74 0.22 16.17
C LEU A 423 -20.47 1.53 15.87
N LEU A 424 -21.14 1.57 14.73
CA LEU A 424 -22.10 2.63 14.40
C LEU A 424 -23.50 2.08 14.68
N GLU A 425 -24.25 2.75 15.54
CA GLU A 425 -25.59 2.33 16.00
C GLU A 425 -26.68 3.28 15.46
N GLU A 426 -26.42 3.89 14.30
CA GLU A 426 -27.36 4.76 13.59
C GLU A 426 -27.40 4.44 12.07
N PRO A 427 -28.59 4.47 11.43
CA PRO A 427 -28.70 4.37 9.97
C PRO A 427 -28.01 5.55 9.27
N GLY A 428 -27.39 5.27 8.13
CA GLY A 428 -26.65 6.28 7.39
C GLY A 428 -25.49 5.73 6.59
N CYS A 429 -24.97 6.59 5.73
CA CYS A 429 -23.85 6.34 4.86
C CYS A 429 -22.53 6.41 5.61
N VAL A 430 -21.58 5.54 5.29
CA VAL A 430 -20.21 5.60 5.81
C VAL A 430 -19.29 6.17 4.75
N HIS A 431 -18.48 7.17 5.09
CA HIS A 431 -17.48 7.75 4.18
C HIS A 431 -16.41 6.73 3.80
N ASP A 432 -15.98 6.73 2.54
CA ASP A 432 -14.85 5.91 2.11
C ASP A 432 -13.52 6.48 2.63
N HIS A 433 -12.95 5.82 3.63
CA HIS A 433 -11.68 6.20 4.21
C HIS A 433 -10.63 5.11 4.00
N ARG A 434 -9.68 5.36 3.08
CA ARG A 434 -8.54 4.47 2.78
C ARG A 434 -8.98 3.01 2.52
N HIS A 435 -8.51 2.05 3.32
CA HIS A 435 -8.90 0.63 3.24
C HIS A 435 -10.01 0.23 4.22
N ALA A 436 -10.66 1.20 4.88
CA ALA A 436 -11.74 0.91 5.80
C ALA A 436 -12.97 0.33 5.07
N ARG A 437 -13.69 -0.50 5.80
CA ARG A 437 -14.93 -1.15 5.38
C ARG A 437 -15.97 -0.98 6.45
N PHE A 438 -17.22 -1.21 6.07
CA PHE A 438 -18.31 -1.40 7.01
C PHE A 438 -19.06 -2.69 6.71
N ALA A 439 -19.60 -3.33 7.75
CA ALA A 439 -20.46 -4.49 7.64
C ALA A 439 -21.79 -4.18 8.34
N PRO A 440 -22.93 -4.19 7.63
CA PRO A 440 -24.26 -4.13 8.25
C PRO A 440 -24.48 -5.33 9.18
N LEU A 441 -25.21 -5.14 10.27
CA LEU A 441 -25.56 -6.22 11.19
C LEU A 441 -26.54 -7.20 10.54
N TYR A 442 -27.51 -6.70 9.79
CA TYR A 442 -28.42 -7.52 9.00
C TYR A 442 -28.26 -7.29 7.51
N VAL A 443 -28.30 -8.40 6.77
CA VAL A 443 -28.21 -8.42 5.31
C VAL A 443 -29.25 -9.39 4.76
N PRO A 444 -29.72 -9.23 3.52
CA PRO A 444 -30.54 -10.25 2.87
C PRO A 444 -29.84 -11.60 2.86
N GLN A 445 -30.57 -12.67 3.19
CA GLN A 445 -30.04 -14.02 3.33
C GLN A 445 -29.20 -14.47 2.14
N ARG A 446 -29.69 -14.23 0.92
CA ARG A 446 -28.95 -14.63 -0.28
C ARG A 446 -27.67 -13.83 -0.47
N ILE A 447 -27.62 -12.57 -0.02
CA ILE A 447 -26.37 -11.78 -0.08
C ILE A 447 -25.34 -12.35 0.91
N ARG A 448 -25.77 -12.81 2.08
CA ARG A 448 -24.89 -13.48 3.05
C ARG A 448 -24.33 -14.78 2.47
N ASP A 449 -25.21 -15.60 1.89
CA ASP A 449 -24.89 -16.98 1.47
C ASP A 449 -24.18 -17.05 0.10
N GLU A 450 -24.59 -16.20 -0.85
CA GLU A 450 -24.11 -16.21 -2.24
C GLU A 450 -23.24 -14.98 -2.59
N GLY A 451 -23.14 -14.01 -1.69
CA GLY A 451 -22.34 -12.79 -1.86
C GLY A 451 -23.04 -11.67 -2.65
N LEU A 452 -22.39 -10.50 -2.70
CA LEU A 452 -22.95 -9.28 -3.30
C LEU A 452 -23.21 -9.37 -4.82
N GLY A 453 -22.66 -10.38 -5.52
CA GLY A 453 -22.79 -10.56 -6.97
C GLY A 453 -24.24 -10.73 -7.43
N ILE A 454 -25.07 -11.39 -6.62
CA ILE A 454 -26.48 -11.67 -6.94
C ILE A 454 -27.33 -10.41 -7.11
N THR A 455 -26.89 -9.29 -6.53
CA THR A 455 -27.62 -8.01 -6.57
C THR A 455 -27.69 -7.42 -7.97
N ARG A 456 -26.84 -7.85 -8.91
CA ARG A 456 -26.84 -7.38 -10.30
C ARG A 456 -28.08 -7.85 -11.07
N GLY A 457 -28.61 -9.03 -10.75
CA GLY A 457 -29.79 -9.62 -11.42
C GLY A 457 -31.09 -9.46 -10.64
N ALA A 458 -31.02 -9.00 -9.38
CA ALA A 458 -32.18 -8.87 -8.51
C ALA A 458 -33.07 -7.69 -8.94
N ARG A 459 -34.38 -7.96 -9.09
CA ARG A 459 -35.37 -6.94 -9.50
C ARG A 459 -36.05 -6.26 -8.31
N SER A 460 -36.13 -6.95 -7.17
CA SER A 460 -36.74 -6.43 -5.94
C SER A 460 -35.95 -6.87 -4.71
N ARG A 461 -36.15 -6.18 -3.58
CA ARG A 461 -35.53 -6.54 -2.30
C ARG A 461 -35.94 -7.95 -1.86
N ASP A 462 -37.22 -8.31 -2.04
CA ASP A 462 -37.76 -9.61 -1.62
C ASP A 462 -37.08 -10.79 -2.32
N SER A 463 -36.64 -10.61 -3.57
CA SER A 463 -35.91 -11.63 -4.33
C SER A 463 -34.54 -12.01 -3.73
N LEU A 464 -34.03 -11.20 -2.78
CA LEU A 464 -32.78 -11.41 -2.06
C LEU A 464 -32.97 -12.17 -0.74
N GLY A 465 -34.22 -12.52 -0.39
CA GLY A 465 -34.57 -13.23 0.83
C GLY A 465 -34.74 -12.32 2.06
N PRO A 466 -35.12 -12.90 3.21
CA PRO A 466 -35.33 -12.14 4.44
C PRO A 466 -34.02 -11.55 4.96
N LEU A 467 -34.12 -10.54 5.82
CA LEU A 467 -32.97 -10.05 6.57
C LEU A 467 -32.54 -11.09 7.60
N VAL A 468 -31.25 -11.40 7.63
CA VAL A 468 -30.62 -12.33 8.58
C VAL A 468 -29.35 -11.68 9.15
N PRO A 469 -28.87 -12.12 10.33
CA PRO A 469 -27.59 -11.67 10.85
C PRO A 469 -26.47 -11.92 9.84
N ASN A 470 -25.62 -10.92 9.64
CA ASN A 470 -24.41 -10.99 8.82
C ASN A 470 -23.28 -11.72 9.56
N LEU A 471 -23.56 -12.98 9.88
CA LEU A 471 -22.68 -13.88 10.59
C LEU A 471 -22.64 -15.22 9.86
N SER A 472 -21.48 -15.89 9.88
CA SER A 472 -21.36 -17.29 9.46
C SER A 472 -22.29 -18.20 10.29
N PRO A 473 -22.52 -19.46 9.89
CA PRO A 473 -23.26 -20.42 10.71
C PRO A 473 -22.64 -20.60 12.12
N ARG A 474 -21.30 -20.73 12.21
CA ARG A 474 -20.59 -20.81 13.50
C ARG A 474 -20.70 -19.51 14.29
N GLY A 475 -20.54 -18.37 13.63
CA GLY A 475 -20.71 -17.04 14.22
C GLY A 475 -22.12 -16.80 14.76
N SER A 476 -23.14 -17.33 14.10
CA SER A 476 -24.53 -17.23 14.53
C SER A 476 -24.78 -18.03 15.81
N ALA A 477 -24.24 -19.24 15.92
CA ALA A 477 -24.30 -20.04 17.14
C ALA A 477 -23.52 -19.38 18.29
N TRP A 478 -22.32 -18.87 18.01
CA TRP A 478 -21.52 -18.11 18.97
C TRP A 478 -22.26 -16.87 19.49
N ALA A 479 -22.90 -16.11 18.58
CA ALA A 479 -23.65 -14.93 18.94
C ALA A 479 -24.83 -15.22 19.89
N GLN A 480 -25.48 -16.39 19.78
CA GLN A 480 -26.53 -16.78 20.73
C GLN A 480 -26.00 -16.86 22.17
N GLY A 481 -24.79 -17.40 22.36
CA GLY A 481 -24.14 -17.46 23.67
C GLY A 481 -23.75 -16.08 24.23
N LEU A 482 -23.65 -15.05 23.38
CA LEU A 482 -23.33 -13.67 23.77
C LEU A 482 -24.56 -12.79 24.01
N GLY A 483 -25.77 -13.30 23.79
CA GLY A 483 -27.01 -12.51 23.87
C GLY A 483 -27.47 -11.91 22.53
N GLY A 484 -26.88 -12.34 21.41
CA GLY A 484 -27.37 -12.07 20.06
C GLY A 484 -26.34 -11.42 19.12
N PRO A 485 -26.75 -11.13 17.86
CA PRO A 485 -25.87 -10.61 16.82
C PRO A 485 -25.19 -9.29 17.15
N GLU A 486 -25.90 -8.35 17.79
CA GLU A 486 -25.32 -7.05 18.16
C GLU A 486 -24.22 -7.21 19.21
N ALA A 487 -24.45 -8.07 20.22
CA ALA A 487 -23.45 -8.40 21.22
C ALA A 487 -22.20 -9.04 20.59
N ALA A 488 -22.37 -9.90 19.58
CA ALA A 488 -21.27 -10.46 18.79
C ALA A 488 -20.49 -9.37 18.03
N PHE A 489 -21.15 -8.42 17.37
CA PHE A 489 -20.47 -7.28 16.73
C PHE A 489 -19.69 -6.42 17.73
N ARG A 490 -20.27 -6.16 18.90
CA ARG A 490 -19.60 -5.40 19.99
C ARG A 490 -18.40 -6.18 20.54
N ALA A 491 -18.49 -7.51 20.62
CA ALA A 491 -17.40 -8.38 21.05
C ALA A 491 -16.25 -8.40 20.02
N VAL A 492 -16.56 -8.52 18.72
CA VAL A 492 -15.58 -8.40 17.63
C VAL A 492 -14.90 -7.03 17.66
N MET A 493 -15.66 -5.95 17.80
CA MET A 493 -15.12 -4.60 17.88
C MET A 493 -14.12 -4.45 19.05
N ARG A 494 -14.47 -4.95 20.25
CA ARG A 494 -13.57 -4.94 21.41
C ARG A 494 -12.31 -5.74 21.14
N PHE A 495 -12.45 -6.98 20.67
CA PHE A 495 -11.32 -7.84 20.33
C PHE A 495 -10.37 -7.21 19.32
N LEU A 496 -10.88 -6.66 18.21
CA LEU A 496 -10.06 -6.01 17.19
C LEU A 496 -9.26 -4.82 17.74
N ASN A 497 -9.79 -4.11 18.73
CA ASN A 497 -9.13 -2.98 19.39
C ASN A 497 -8.29 -3.40 20.61
N GLY A 498 -8.40 -4.64 21.05
CA GLY A 498 -7.78 -5.19 22.25
C GLY A 498 -6.27 -5.31 22.15
N ALA A 499 -5.62 -5.36 23.32
CA ALA A 499 -4.16 -5.39 23.40
C ALA A 499 -3.53 -6.61 22.69
N PRO A 500 -4.08 -7.83 22.77
CA PRO A 500 -3.53 -9.00 22.08
C PRO A 500 -3.50 -8.85 20.56
N VAL A 501 -4.56 -8.28 19.97
CA VAL A 501 -4.60 -7.97 18.54
C VAL A 501 -3.57 -6.88 18.24
N GLN A 502 -3.62 -5.76 18.97
CA GLN A 502 -2.87 -4.55 18.60
C GLN A 502 -1.36 -4.64 18.86
N ARG A 503 -0.94 -5.35 19.92
CA ARG A 503 0.45 -5.40 20.37
C ARG A 503 1.19 -6.66 19.95
N VAL A 504 0.47 -7.75 19.71
CA VAL A 504 1.08 -9.07 19.44
C VAL A 504 0.75 -9.53 18.02
N TRP A 505 -0.53 -9.73 17.69
CA TRP A 505 -0.92 -10.32 16.41
C TRP A 505 -0.72 -9.37 15.22
N ALA A 506 -1.24 -8.15 15.31
CA ALA A 506 -1.28 -7.21 14.19
C ALA A 506 0.12 -6.75 13.73
N PRO A 507 1.11 -6.50 14.60
CA PRO A 507 2.48 -6.24 14.15
C PRO A 507 3.07 -7.39 13.32
N ALA A 508 2.70 -8.64 13.61
CA ALA A 508 3.20 -9.82 12.91
C ALA A 508 2.36 -10.23 11.68
N PHE A 509 1.07 -9.92 11.65
CA PHE A 509 0.16 -10.48 10.64
C PHE A 509 -0.85 -9.49 10.07
N GLY A 510 -1.03 -8.30 10.66
CA GLY A 510 -2.06 -7.34 10.24
C GLY A 510 -1.90 -6.82 8.80
N ALA A 511 -0.69 -6.88 8.25
CA ALA A 511 -0.40 -6.54 6.86
C ALA A 511 -0.50 -7.74 5.90
N SER A 512 -0.59 -8.97 6.40
CA SER A 512 -0.47 -10.20 5.62
C SER A 512 -1.70 -11.12 5.69
N ARG A 513 -2.41 -11.16 6.81
CA ARG A 513 -3.53 -12.06 7.09
C ARG A 513 -4.81 -11.30 7.46
N VAL A 514 -5.94 -11.97 7.35
CA VAL A 514 -7.19 -11.54 7.98
C VAL A 514 -7.20 -12.10 9.39
N VAL A 515 -7.43 -11.24 10.39
CA VAL A 515 -7.46 -11.65 11.80
C VAL A 515 -8.51 -12.74 12.04
N PRO A 516 -8.11 -13.88 12.62
CA PRO A 516 -9.04 -14.89 13.09
C PRO A 516 -9.69 -14.42 14.39
N VAL A 517 -11.02 -14.51 14.48
CA VAL A 517 -11.78 -14.21 15.68
C VAL A 517 -12.09 -15.54 16.38
N PRO A 518 -11.58 -15.79 17.59
CA PRO A 518 -11.92 -16.97 18.37
C PRO A 518 -13.42 -17.01 18.69
N LEU A 519 -14.06 -18.16 18.49
CA LEU A 519 -15.49 -18.36 18.75
C LEU A 519 -15.75 -19.26 19.96
N GLU A 520 -14.69 -19.83 20.54
CA GLU A 520 -14.74 -20.69 21.72
C GLU A 520 -14.01 -20.01 22.87
N GLY A 521 -14.58 -20.09 24.08
CA GLY A 521 -14.05 -19.39 25.25
C GLY A 521 -14.18 -17.86 25.20
N PRO A 522 -13.64 -17.14 26.20
CA PRO A 522 -13.67 -15.69 26.21
C PRO A 522 -12.76 -15.12 25.11
N LEU A 523 -13.22 -14.04 24.47
CA LEU A 523 -12.33 -13.26 23.62
C LEU A 523 -11.27 -12.59 24.50
N PRO A 524 -9.99 -12.60 24.07
CA PRO A 524 -8.94 -11.94 24.81
C PRO A 524 -9.09 -10.42 24.64
N GLU A 525 -9.21 -9.68 25.77
CA GLU A 525 -9.39 -8.22 25.80
C GLU A 525 -8.07 -7.44 25.81
#